data_AF-A0A510LII0-F1
#
_entry.id   AF-A0A510LII0-F1
#
_cell.length_a   1.000
_cell.length_b   1.000
_cell.length_c   1.000
_cell.angle_alpha   90.00
_cell.angle_beta   90.00
_cell.angle_gamma   90.00
#
_symmetry.space_group_name_H-M   'P 1'
#
loop_
_entity.id
_entity.type
_entity.pdbx_description
1 polymer ?
#
loop_
_entity_poly.entity_id
_entity_poly.type
_entity_poly.pdbx_seq_one_letter_code
_entity_poly.pdbx_strand_id
1 'polypeptide(L)' 'MQYSVPYDTSRFVDVAIEKVIHTLIEAMVLVFLVMFLFLQNVRYTLIPSIVVPVCLLGTLMV' A
#
# COMPACT_ATOMS: atom_id res chain seq x y z
N MET A 1 -20.87 14.72 30.26
CA MET A 1 -20.77 13.26 30.49
C MET A 1 -19.70 12.74 29.53
N GLN A 2 -18.50 12.48 30.03
CA GLN A 2 -17.34 12.15 29.20
C GLN A 2 -17.04 10.66 29.41
N TYR A 3 -17.70 9.83 28.60
CA TYR A 3 -17.51 8.39 28.59
C TYR A 3 -16.31 8.10 27.67
N SER A 4 -15.11 8.09 28.24
CA SER A 4 -13.91 7.62 27.55
C SER A 4 -13.83 6.11 27.73
N VAL A 5 -14.15 5.36 26.68
CA VAL A 5 -13.96 3.90 26.63
C VAL A 5 -12.45 3.64 26.70
N PRO A 6 -11.91 3.02 27.76
CA PRO A 6 -10.47 2.86 27.94
C PRO A 6 -9.86 1.76 27.03
N TYR A 7 -10.71 0.94 26.41
CA TYR A 7 -10.36 -0.13 25.48
C TYR A 7 -11.07 0.08 24.15
N ASP A 8 -10.71 1.15 23.46
CA ASP A 8 -11.17 1.37 22.10
C ASP A 8 -10.17 0.70 21.16
N THR A 9 -10.32 -0.61 20.96
CA THR A 9 -9.56 -1.35 19.95
C THR A 9 -9.73 -0.74 18.57
N SER A 10 -10.82 0.00 18.32
CA SER A 10 -11.03 0.81 17.12
C SER A 10 -9.91 1.81 16.89
N ARG A 11 -9.46 2.55 17.92
CA ARG A 11 -8.34 3.50 17.79
C ARG A 11 -7.03 2.80 17.43
N PHE A 12 -6.81 1.60 17.92
CA PHE A 12 -5.64 0.80 17.56
C PHE A 12 -5.74 0.28 16.12
N VAL A 13 -6.94 -0.16 15.70
CA VAL A 13 -7.22 -0.62 14.33
C VAL A 13 -7.07 0.53 13.32
N ASP A 14 -7.57 1.73 13.63
CA ASP A 14 -7.47 2.90 12.75
C ASP A 14 -6.01 3.24 12.47
N VAL A 15 -5.19 3.33 13.53
CA VAL A 15 -3.74 3.59 13.41
C VAL A 15 -3.02 2.46 12.68
N ALA A 16 -3.43 1.20 12.88
CA ALA A 16 -2.86 0.07 12.18
C ALA A 16 -3.20 0.09 10.67
N ILE A 17 -4.45 0.41 10.30
CA ILE A 17 -4.87 0.54 8.89
C ILE A 17 -4.12 1.67 8.22
N GLU A 18 -4.04 2.85 8.86
CA GLU A 18 -3.29 3.99 8.33
C GLU A 18 -1.82 3.60 8.07
N LYS A 19 -1.22 2.88 9.01
CA LYS A 19 0.17 2.44 8.89
C LYS A 19 0.37 1.40 7.78
N VAL A 20 -0.56 0.47 7.60
CA VAL A 20 -0.52 -0.53 6.51
C VAL A 20 -0.66 0.14 5.14
N ILE A 21 -1.56 1.12 5.00
CA ILE A 21 -1.70 1.88 3.76
C ILE A 21 -0.41 2.65 3.48
N HIS A 22 0.21 3.25 4.51
CA HIS A 22 1.44 4.00 4.34
C HIS A 22 2.60 3.10 3.87
N THR A 23 2.77 1.93 4.47
CA THR A 23 3.81 0.97 4.07
C THR A 23 3.55 0.34 2.70
N LEU A 24 2.28 0.13 2.32
CA LEU A 24 1.91 -0.29 0.97
C LEU A 24 2.36 0.73 -0.09
N ILE A 25 2.12 2.02 0.17
CA ILE A 25 2.55 3.10 -0.74
C ILE A 25 4.08 3.17 -0.79
N GLU A 26 4.77 3.11 0.34
CA GLU A 26 6.25 3.07 0.37
C GLU A 26 6.80 1.90 -0.45
N ALA A 27 6.22 0.71 -0.30
CA ALA A 27 6.62 -0.47 -1.06
C ALA A 27 6.39 -0.28 -2.57
N MET A 28 5.25 0.28 -3.00
CA MET A 28 5.01 0.56 -4.41
C MET A 28 6.03 1.53 -5.01
N VAL A 29 6.36 2.60 -4.28
CA VAL A 29 7.37 3.58 -4.71
C VAL A 29 8.74 2.92 -4.80
N LEU A 30 9.13 2.09 -3.83
CA LEU A 30 10.40 1.36 -3.86
C LEU A 30 10.49 0.40 -5.05
N VAL A 31 9.43 -0.36 -5.33
CA VAL A 31 9.39 -1.26 -6.48
C VAL A 31 9.54 -0.47 -7.78
N PHE A 32 8.81 0.65 -7.92
CA PHE A 32 8.95 1.54 -9.08
C PHE A 32 10.39 2.02 -9.26
N LEU A 33 11.03 2.45 -8.17
CA LEU A 33 12.39 2.98 -8.17
C LEU A 33 13.42 1.90 -8.59
N VAL A 34 13.32 0.71 -8.03
CA VAL A 34 14.19 -0.43 -8.38
C VAL A 34 14.00 -0.79 -9.85
N MET A 35 12.75 -0.91 -10.32
CA MET A 35 12.48 -1.26 -11.71
C MET A 35 12.93 -0.18 -12.71
N PHE A 36 12.79 1.09 -12.34
CA PHE A 36 13.27 2.21 -13.14
C PHE A 36 14.80 2.20 -13.26
N LEU A 37 15.50 1.96 -12.14
CA LEU A 37 16.96 1.94 -12.08
C LEU A 37 17.56 0.80 -12.92
N PHE A 38 16.95 -0.39 -12.90
CA PHE A 38 17.43 -1.53 -13.68
C PHE A 38 17.13 -1.43 -15.18
N LEU A 39 15.94 -0.94 -15.56
CA LEU A 39 15.49 -1.02 -16.94
C LEU A 39 15.90 0.20 -17.78
N GLN A 40 16.17 1.37 -17.17
CA GLN A 40 16.48 2.66 -17.82
C GLN A 40 15.52 3.07 -18.97
N ASN A 41 14.43 2.33 -19.17
CA ASN A 41 13.49 2.42 -20.29
C ASN A 41 12.08 2.45 -19.73
N VAL A 42 11.45 3.62 -19.76
CA VAL A 42 10.15 3.91 -19.15
C VAL A 42 9.05 2.93 -19.60
N ARG A 43 9.11 2.48 -20.86
CA ARG A 43 8.12 1.54 -21.42
C ARG A 43 8.06 0.21 -20.66
N TYR A 44 9.20 -0.30 -20.20
CA TYR A 44 9.25 -1.59 -19.49
C TYR A 44 8.97 -1.44 -17.99
N THR A 45 9.15 -0.25 -17.43
CA THR A 45 8.82 0.05 -16.02
C THR A 45 7.32 0.23 -15.78
N LEU A 46 6.58 0.69 -16.80
CA LEU A 46 5.13 0.90 -16.70
C LEU A 46 4.33 -0.40 -16.56
N ILE A 47 4.77 -1.48 -17.22
CA ILE A 47 4.11 -2.78 -17.16
C ILE A 47 3.97 -3.28 -15.71
N PRO A 48 5.06 -3.47 -14.94
CA PRO A 48 4.98 -3.94 -13.56
C PRO A 48 4.30 -2.95 -12.60
N SER A 49 4.41 -1.64 -12.86
CA SER A 49 3.75 -0.61 -12.05
C SER A 49 2.21 -0.68 -12.11
N ILE A 50 1.66 -1.14 -13.23
CA ILE A 50 0.21 -1.35 -13.39
C ILE A 50 -0.20 -2.74 -12.91
N VAL A 51 0.67 -3.75 -13.06
CA VAL A 51 0.38 -5.11 -12.62
C VAL A 51 0.19 -5.19 -11.10
N VAL A 52 1.03 -4.51 -10.31
CA VAL A 52 0.93 -4.50 -8.83
C VAL A 52 -0.47 -4.10 -8.32
N PRO A 53 -1.04 -2.93 -8.70
CA PRO A 53 -2.37 -2.56 -8.24
C PRO A 53 -3.47 -3.47 -8.82
N VAL A 54 -3.33 -3.95 -10.06
CA VAL A 54 -4.31 -4.88 -10.65
C VAL A 54 -4.34 -6.22 -9.91
N CYS A 55 -3.19 -6.75 -9.51
CA CYS A 55 -3.10 -7.97 -8.71
C CYS A 55 -3.71 -7.79 -7.32
N LEU A 56 -3.45 -6.67 -6.64
CA LEU A 56 -4.05 -6.37 -5.34
C LEU A 56 -5.57 -6.24 -5.42
N LEU A 57 -6.08 -5.55 -6.44
CA LEU A 57 -7.52 -5.48 -6.70
C LEU A 57 -8.12 -6.85 -7.01
N GLY A 58 -7.41 -7.68 -7.79
CA GLY A 58 -7.82 -9.05 -8.10
C GLY A 58 -7.91 -9.95 -6.87
N THR A 59 -6.96 -9.86 -5.94
CA THR A 59 -6.99 -10.62 -4.68
C THR A 59 -8.09 -10.18 -3.71
N LEU A 60 -8.60 -8.95 -3.85
CA LEU A 60 -9.72 -8.45 -3.04
C LEU A 60 -11.08 -8.77 -3.67
N MET A 61 -11.12 -9.12 -4.95
CA MET A 61 -12.33 -9.45 -5.70
C MET A 61 -12.73 -10.93 -5.55
N VAL A 62 -11.75 -11.81 -5.34
CA VAL A 62 -11.94 -13.25 -5.04
C VAL A 62 -12.07 -13.45 -3.54
#